data_AF-A0A354WLZ6-F1
#
_entry.id   AF-A0A354WLZ6-F1
#
_cell.length_a   1.000
_cell.length_b   1.000
_cell.length_c   1.000
_cell.angle_alpha   90.00
_cell.angle_beta   90.00
_cell.angle_gamma   90.00
#
_symmetry.space_group_name_H-M   'P 1'
#
loop_
_entity.id
_entity.type
_entity.pdbx_description
1 polymer ?
#
loop_
_entity_poly.entity_id
_entity_poly.type
_entity_poly.pdbx_seq_one_letter_code
_entity_poly.pdbx_strand_id
1 'polypeptide(L)'
;MITIHGHGEPAWMFLSKNGWPQLADREGILIVSPQDNGKNRWYGEADSQSFAFLVEQLLWEFDIDPERIYISGFSNGNMQCYGAAAAHPELFAAMWPMSRAAGGSMFPPEPGQIPDLERLRRHGLEMPMFGVTGDNDGWITEHPEDPASAISETIETLLKLAGTEPKKAEKPSPMYYQPDEHRDARWYRDNFGFREADRFDTWIYKNASGEPRIAITVMKNMPHGTIWEETEAAWDFMKRFRRKKDGTIQMS
;
A
#
# COMPACT_ATOMS: atom_id res chain seq x y z
N MET A 1 7.24 -1.67 -10.53
CA MET A 1 6.69 -2.01 -9.19
C MET A 1 7.82 -2.48 -8.31
N ILE A 2 8.01 -1.86 -7.15
CA ILE A 2 8.94 -2.34 -6.12
C ILE A 2 8.10 -3.09 -5.07
N THR A 3 8.42 -4.35 -4.81
CA THR A 3 7.67 -5.20 -3.88
C THR A 3 8.59 -5.73 -2.79
N ILE A 4 8.26 -5.48 -1.53
CA ILE A 4 9.15 -5.67 -0.39
C ILE A 4 8.69 -6.89 0.41
N HIS A 5 9.60 -7.86 0.56
CA HIS A 5 9.33 -9.10 1.28
C HIS A 5 9.24 -8.91 2.81
N GLY A 6 8.63 -9.88 3.49
CA GLY A 6 8.56 -9.91 4.95
C GLY A 6 9.84 -10.38 5.62
N HIS A 7 9.88 -10.28 6.96
CA HIS A 7 10.99 -10.79 7.77
C HIS A 7 11.18 -12.29 7.57
N GLY A 8 12.42 -12.75 7.39
CA GLY A 8 12.71 -14.18 7.27
C GLY A 8 12.54 -14.77 5.87
N GLU A 9 11.97 -14.02 4.92
CA GLU A 9 11.69 -14.49 3.57
C GLU A 9 12.71 -13.93 2.57
N PRO A 10 13.35 -14.74 1.70
CA PRO A 10 14.26 -14.21 0.70
C PRO A 10 13.51 -13.58 -0.48
N ALA A 11 14.09 -12.53 -1.07
CA ALA A 11 13.46 -11.71 -2.11
C ALA A 11 12.99 -12.53 -3.34
N TRP A 12 13.80 -13.51 -3.78
CA TRP A 12 13.47 -14.37 -4.93
C TRP A 12 12.24 -15.24 -4.67
N MET A 13 12.05 -15.71 -3.43
CA MET A 13 10.88 -16.51 -3.07
C MET A 13 9.63 -15.63 -3.09
N PHE A 14 9.73 -14.41 -2.55
CA PHE A 14 8.63 -13.44 -2.56
C PHE A 14 8.21 -13.07 -4.00
N LEU A 15 9.17 -12.87 -4.91
CA LEU A 15 8.90 -12.65 -6.33
C LEU A 15 8.28 -13.85 -7.04
N SER A 16 8.56 -15.07 -6.59
CA SER A 16 8.04 -16.28 -7.24
C SER A 16 6.60 -16.64 -6.86
N LYS A 17 6.04 -15.98 -5.83
CA LYS A 17 4.66 -16.20 -5.37
C LYS A 17 3.78 -14.98 -5.66
N ASN A 18 2.50 -15.07 -5.27
CA ASN A 18 1.53 -13.97 -5.32
C ASN A 18 1.28 -13.37 -6.71
N GLY A 19 1.56 -14.10 -7.79
CA GLY A 19 1.20 -13.68 -9.15
C GLY A 19 2.12 -12.63 -9.77
N TRP A 20 3.25 -12.26 -9.13
CA TRP A 20 4.14 -11.23 -9.66
C TRP A 20 4.68 -11.54 -11.07
N PRO A 21 5.22 -12.74 -11.37
CA PRO A 21 5.76 -13.02 -12.71
C PRO A 21 4.66 -12.92 -13.79
N GLN A 22 3.47 -13.42 -13.49
CA GLN A 22 2.34 -13.37 -14.42
C GLN A 22 1.84 -11.94 -14.64
N LEU A 23 1.87 -11.10 -13.60
CA LEU A 23 1.58 -9.68 -13.73
C LEU A 23 2.61 -8.97 -14.61
N ALA A 24 3.91 -9.23 -14.40
CA ALA A 24 4.98 -8.66 -15.22
C ALA A 24 4.82 -9.03 -16.70
N ASP A 25 4.61 -10.31 -16.99
CA ASP A 25 4.44 -10.80 -18.36
C ASP A 25 3.20 -10.20 -19.03
N ARG A 26 2.08 -10.09 -18.30
CA ARG A 26 0.83 -9.57 -18.86
C ARG A 26 0.88 -8.06 -19.13
N GLU A 27 1.41 -7.29 -18.19
CA GLU A 27 1.35 -5.83 -18.23
C GLU A 27 2.59 -5.21 -18.87
N GLY A 28 3.64 -6.01 -19.13
CA GLY A 28 4.90 -5.53 -19.67
C GLY A 28 5.62 -4.59 -18.70
N ILE A 29 5.59 -4.89 -17.40
CA ILE A 29 6.14 -4.05 -16.33
C ILE A 29 7.37 -4.69 -15.68
N LEU A 30 8.27 -3.84 -15.21
CA LEU A 30 9.36 -4.28 -14.33
C LEU A 30 8.84 -4.47 -12.90
N ILE A 31 9.07 -5.66 -12.33
CA ILE A 31 8.86 -5.95 -10.92
C ILE A 31 10.20 -6.22 -10.27
N VAL A 32 10.48 -5.51 -9.18
CA VAL A 32 11.74 -5.60 -8.43
C VAL A 32 11.42 -5.93 -6.98
N SER A 33 12.10 -6.93 -6.44
CA SER A 33 12.12 -7.20 -4.99
C SER A 33 13.57 -7.10 -4.51
N PRO A 34 13.92 -6.03 -3.79
CA PRO A 34 15.26 -5.92 -3.21
C PRO A 34 15.42 -6.93 -2.07
N GLN A 35 16.66 -7.39 -1.86
CA GLN A 35 17.00 -8.14 -0.66
C GLN A 35 17.23 -7.15 0.50
N ASP A 36 16.77 -7.54 1.68
CA ASP A 36 17.00 -6.80 2.92
C ASP A 36 18.46 -6.77 3.38
N ASN A 37 18.70 -6.14 4.54
CA ASN A 37 20.02 -6.13 5.14
C ASN A 37 20.45 -7.54 5.61
N GLY A 38 21.75 -7.72 5.87
CA GLY A 38 22.32 -9.02 6.25
C GLY A 38 21.79 -9.67 7.55
N LYS A 39 20.79 -9.07 8.21
CA LYS A 39 20.05 -9.64 9.34
C LYS A 39 18.66 -10.18 8.96
N ASN A 40 18.35 -10.27 7.67
CA ASN A 40 17.08 -10.78 7.16
C ASN A 40 15.86 -9.98 7.69
N ARG A 41 15.99 -8.65 7.79
CA ARG A 41 14.92 -7.69 8.16
C ARG A 41 15.14 -6.32 7.53
N TRP A 42 14.06 -5.60 7.30
CA TRP A 42 14.04 -4.16 7.02
C TRP A 42 13.98 -3.37 8.32
N TYR A 43 14.89 -2.42 8.53
CA TYR A 43 14.95 -1.64 9.75
C TYR A 43 15.59 -0.26 9.61
N GLY A 44 14.83 0.75 10.05
CA GLY A 44 15.33 2.10 10.30
C GLY A 44 15.52 2.93 9.04
N GLU A 45 15.94 4.18 9.26
CA GLU A 45 15.95 5.20 8.21
C GLU A 45 16.93 4.90 7.08
N ALA A 46 18.05 4.21 7.35
CA ALA A 46 19.00 3.83 6.31
C ALA A 46 18.35 2.94 5.24
N ASP A 47 17.53 1.97 5.65
CA ASP A 47 16.80 1.12 4.72
C ASP A 47 15.75 1.94 3.96
N SER A 48 15.05 2.88 4.63
CA SER A 48 14.07 3.79 3.99
C SER A 48 14.68 4.66 2.90
N GLN A 49 15.86 5.24 3.16
CA GLN A 49 16.58 6.09 2.22
C GLN A 49 17.16 5.29 1.03
N SER A 50 17.43 3.99 1.22
CA SER A 50 18.04 3.14 0.18
C SER A 50 17.19 3.02 -1.10
N PHE A 51 15.86 3.19 -0.99
CA PHE A 51 14.94 3.06 -2.11
C PHE A 51 15.10 4.17 -3.15
N ALA A 52 15.54 5.38 -2.77
CA ALA A 52 15.85 6.41 -3.75
C ALA A 52 17.01 6.00 -4.66
N PHE A 53 18.07 5.42 -4.09
CA PHE A 53 19.20 4.90 -4.87
C PHE A 53 18.76 3.74 -5.76
N LEU A 54 17.93 2.82 -5.26
CA LEU A 54 17.38 1.74 -6.08
C LEU A 54 16.61 2.29 -7.28
N VAL A 55 15.70 3.25 -7.06
CA VAL A 55 14.93 3.87 -8.15
C VAL A 55 15.84 4.57 -9.16
N GLU A 56 16.86 5.31 -8.69
CA GLU A 56 17.83 5.96 -9.57
C GLU A 56 18.57 4.94 -10.45
N GLN A 57 19.04 3.83 -9.88
CA GLN A 57 19.70 2.77 -10.65
C GLN A 57 18.77 2.14 -11.69
N LEU A 58 17.52 1.86 -11.30
CA LEU A 58 16.53 1.26 -12.21
C LEU A 58 16.19 2.19 -13.37
N LEU A 59 16.04 3.50 -13.12
CA LEU A 59 15.81 4.51 -14.16
C LEU A 59 17.01 4.68 -15.10
N TRP A 60 18.21 4.41 -14.61
CA TRP A 60 19.43 4.46 -15.41
C TRP A 60 19.59 3.21 -16.30
N GLU A 61 19.25 2.04 -15.78
CA GLU A 61 19.46 0.74 -16.46
C GLU A 61 18.32 0.37 -17.41
N PHE A 62 17.09 0.77 -17.11
CA PHE A 62 15.89 0.36 -17.84
C PHE A 62 15.08 1.57 -18.34
N ASP A 63 14.37 1.40 -19.45
CA ASP A 63 13.41 2.39 -19.96
C ASP A 63 12.09 2.33 -19.16
N ILE A 64 12.10 2.97 -17.99
CA ILE A 64 10.96 3.02 -17.05
C ILE A 64 10.34 4.41 -17.10
N ASP A 65 9.01 4.47 -17.14
CA ASP A 65 8.26 5.72 -16.96
C ASP A 65 8.43 6.23 -15.51
N PRO A 66 9.14 7.35 -15.29
CA PRO A 66 9.42 7.85 -13.94
C PRO A 66 8.15 8.34 -13.23
N GLU A 67 7.05 8.58 -13.95
CA GLU A 67 5.78 8.94 -13.33
C GLU A 67 5.00 7.72 -12.80
N ARG A 68 5.44 6.50 -13.10
CA ARG A 68 4.72 5.25 -12.81
C ARG A 68 5.57 4.27 -12.00
N ILE A 69 6.19 4.78 -10.95
CA ILE A 69 6.87 3.96 -9.96
C ILE A 69 5.90 3.71 -8.80
N TYR A 70 5.75 2.45 -8.42
CA TYR A 70 4.84 2.01 -7.35
C TYR A 70 5.61 1.19 -6.33
N ILE A 71 5.17 1.22 -5.08
CA ILE A 71 5.80 0.48 -3.98
C ILE A 71 4.79 -0.37 -3.24
N SER A 72 5.23 -1.52 -2.75
CA SER A 72 4.39 -2.44 -2.00
C SER A 72 5.23 -3.22 -1.00
N GLY A 73 4.62 -3.77 0.04
CA GLY A 73 5.34 -4.65 0.94
C GLY A 73 4.48 -5.41 1.94
N PHE A 74 4.98 -6.58 2.35
CA PHE A 74 4.30 -7.53 3.21
C PHE A 74 4.93 -7.62 4.60
N SER A 75 4.13 -7.61 5.66
CA SER A 75 4.61 -7.80 7.05
C SER A 75 5.70 -6.78 7.44
N ASN A 76 6.94 -7.18 7.72
CA ASN A 76 8.03 -6.21 7.91
C ASN A 76 8.28 -5.32 6.66
N GLY A 77 8.03 -5.84 5.46
CA GLY A 77 8.03 -5.07 4.21
C GLY A 77 6.89 -4.05 4.13
N ASN A 78 5.78 -4.24 4.84
CA ASN A 78 4.71 -3.24 4.97
C ASN A 78 5.24 -1.98 5.66
N MET A 79 5.94 -2.15 6.79
CA MET A 79 6.57 -1.05 7.50
C MET A 79 7.57 -0.33 6.59
N GLN A 80 8.35 -1.10 5.83
CA GLN A 80 9.32 -0.54 4.90
C GLN A 80 8.67 0.18 3.71
N CYS A 81 7.51 -0.29 3.24
CA CYS A 81 6.71 0.38 2.21
C CYS A 81 6.32 1.79 2.68
N TYR A 82 5.82 1.93 3.91
CA TYR A 82 5.54 3.23 4.50
C TYR A 82 6.81 4.05 4.72
N GLY A 83 7.87 3.47 5.29
CA GLY A 83 9.12 4.17 5.55
C GLY A 83 9.77 4.73 4.28
N ALA A 84 9.81 3.95 3.20
CA ALA A 84 10.31 4.39 1.90
C ALA A 84 9.41 5.48 1.29
N ALA A 85 8.08 5.30 1.32
CA ALA A 85 7.14 6.31 0.83
C ALA A 85 7.18 7.61 1.66
N ALA A 86 7.48 7.53 2.94
CA ALA A 86 7.64 8.68 3.82
C ALA A 86 9.02 9.35 3.71
N ALA A 87 10.05 8.62 3.29
CA ALA A 87 11.38 9.14 3.00
C ALA A 87 11.45 9.87 1.66
N HIS A 88 10.78 9.32 0.66
CA HIS A 88 10.81 9.80 -0.71
C HIS A 88 9.42 9.77 -1.36
N PRO A 89 8.43 10.51 -0.84
CA PRO A 89 7.07 10.49 -1.38
C PRO A 89 7.01 10.95 -2.84
N GLU A 90 7.96 11.77 -3.28
CA GLU A 90 8.10 12.26 -4.64
C GLU A 90 8.41 11.17 -5.69
N LEU A 91 8.75 9.95 -5.27
CA LEU A 91 9.07 8.85 -6.18
C LEU A 91 7.85 8.02 -6.56
N PHE A 92 6.89 7.85 -5.64
CA PHE A 92 5.88 6.79 -5.78
C PHE A 92 4.52 7.34 -6.18
N ALA A 93 3.96 6.86 -7.29
CA ALA A 93 2.63 7.24 -7.76
C ALA A 93 1.50 6.63 -6.93
N ALA A 94 1.72 5.46 -6.33
CA ALA A 94 0.83 4.83 -5.36
C ALA A 94 1.58 3.78 -4.55
N MET A 95 0.99 3.37 -3.43
CA MET A 95 1.51 2.30 -2.57
C MET A 95 0.50 1.20 -2.26
N TRP A 96 1.00 -0.02 -2.05
CA TRP A 96 0.21 -1.17 -1.60
C TRP A 96 0.81 -1.84 -0.37
N PRO A 97 0.40 -1.41 0.84
CA PRO A 97 0.74 -2.10 2.07
C PRO A 97 -0.08 -3.41 2.22
N MET A 98 0.60 -4.56 2.30
CA MET A 98 0.00 -5.89 2.49
C MET A 98 0.04 -6.31 3.96
N SER A 99 -0.84 -7.24 4.35
CA SER A 99 -1.10 -7.75 5.73
C SER A 99 -1.48 -6.71 6.78
N ARG A 100 -1.35 -5.42 6.48
CA ARG A 100 -1.73 -4.31 7.35
C ARG A 100 -2.06 -3.08 6.52
N ALA A 101 -3.33 -2.70 6.42
CA ALA A 101 -3.76 -1.56 5.59
C ALA A 101 -3.49 -0.18 6.24
N ALA A 102 -2.50 -0.07 7.12
CA ALA A 102 -2.27 1.09 7.97
C ALA A 102 -0.80 1.51 7.98
N GLY A 103 -0.52 2.81 8.14
CA GLY A 103 0.79 3.39 8.39
C GLY A 103 0.99 3.55 9.90
N GLY A 104 2.14 3.15 10.42
CA GLY A 104 2.39 3.14 11.86
C GLY A 104 3.40 2.06 12.21
N SER A 105 4.34 2.38 13.12
CA SER A 105 5.37 1.42 13.48
C SER A 105 4.80 0.34 14.40
N MET A 106 4.92 -0.93 14.00
CA MET A 106 4.59 -2.08 14.84
C MET A 106 5.52 -2.20 16.07
N PHE A 107 6.68 -1.57 15.99
CA PHE A 107 7.63 -1.45 17.09
C PHE A 107 7.72 -0.01 17.55
N PRO A 108 8.10 0.27 18.81
CA PRO A 108 8.38 1.63 19.24
C PRO A 108 9.39 2.29 18.29
N PRO A 109 9.14 3.52 17.82
CA PRO A 109 10.11 4.25 17.03
C PRO A 109 11.39 4.45 17.86
N GLU A 110 12.54 4.49 17.19
CA GLU A 110 13.79 4.87 17.85
C GLU A 110 13.66 6.29 18.44
N PRO A 111 14.39 6.63 19.52
CA PRO A 111 14.36 7.97 20.09
C PRO A 111 14.62 9.05 19.03
N GLY A 112 13.65 9.96 18.84
CA GLY A 112 13.72 11.05 17.86
C GLY A 112 13.27 10.69 16.44
N GLN A 113 12.92 9.43 16.16
CA GLN A 113 12.33 9.06 14.88
C GLN A 113 10.89 9.60 14.80
N ILE A 114 10.62 10.33 13.72
CA ILE A 114 9.29 10.87 13.42
C ILE A 114 8.46 9.75 12.75
N PRO A 115 7.21 9.49 13.19
CA PRO A 115 6.35 8.49 12.55
C PRO A 115 6.14 8.73 11.05
N ASP A 116 6.01 7.68 10.26
CA ASP A 116 5.93 7.78 8.79
C ASP A 116 4.72 8.57 8.29
N LEU A 117 3.55 8.41 8.92
CA LEU A 117 2.38 9.22 8.58
C LEU A 117 2.61 10.71 8.87
N GLU A 118 3.32 11.04 9.95
CA GLU A 118 3.69 12.42 10.26
C GLU A 118 4.72 12.98 9.27
N ARG A 119 5.67 12.16 8.82
CA ARG A 119 6.59 12.55 7.74
C ARG A 119 5.83 12.85 6.45
N LEU A 120 4.90 11.97 6.05
CA LEU A 120 4.05 12.19 4.87
C LEU A 120 3.26 13.52 5.00
N ARG A 121 2.69 13.82 6.17
CA ARG A 121 2.04 15.11 6.44
C ARG A 121 2.98 16.30 6.22
N ARG A 122 4.22 16.21 6.69
CA ARG A 122 5.23 17.28 6.52
C ARG A 122 5.65 17.48 5.07
N HIS A 123 5.71 16.41 4.29
CA HIS A 123 5.99 16.51 2.85
C HIS A 123 4.82 17.13 2.09
N GLY A 124 3.58 16.84 2.48
CA GLY A 124 2.39 17.43 1.86
C GLY A 124 2.06 16.88 0.46
N LEU A 125 2.69 15.78 0.05
CA LEU A 125 2.42 15.14 -1.24
C LEU A 125 1.32 14.07 -1.08
N GLU A 126 0.36 14.05 -2.01
CA GLU A 126 -0.62 12.98 -2.12
C GLU A 126 0.05 11.61 -2.21
N MET A 127 -0.51 10.58 -1.58
CA MET A 127 -0.04 9.21 -1.71
C MET A 127 -1.24 8.26 -1.85
N PRO A 128 -1.67 7.93 -3.08
CA PRO A 128 -2.73 6.95 -3.30
C PRO A 128 -2.34 5.58 -2.74
N MET A 129 -3.31 4.87 -2.17
CA MET A 129 -3.06 3.62 -1.48
C MET A 129 -4.12 2.56 -1.77
N PHE A 130 -3.69 1.33 -2.01
CA PHE A 130 -4.53 0.14 -1.88
C PHE A 130 -4.00 -0.68 -0.71
N GLY A 131 -4.59 -0.60 0.48
CA GLY A 131 -4.11 -1.31 1.67
C GLY A 131 -4.91 -2.59 1.94
N VAL A 132 -4.23 -3.67 2.31
CA VAL A 132 -4.87 -4.96 2.60
C VAL A 132 -4.55 -5.42 4.02
N THR A 133 -5.55 -5.88 4.75
CA THR A 133 -5.41 -6.54 6.05
C THR A 133 -6.22 -7.83 6.10
N GLY A 134 -5.79 -8.82 6.88
CA GLY A 134 -6.56 -10.04 7.14
C GLY A 134 -7.34 -9.96 8.44
N ASP A 135 -8.56 -10.49 8.49
CA ASP A 135 -9.37 -10.54 9.72
C ASP A 135 -9.00 -11.72 10.66
N ASN A 136 -8.11 -12.61 10.20
CA ASN A 136 -7.64 -13.78 10.93
C ASN A 136 -6.11 -13.86 10.94
N ASP A 137 -5.45 -12.70 10.81
CA ASP A 137 -4.01 -12.59 10.91
C ASP A 137 -3.60 -12.58 12.40
N GLY A 138 -3.08 -13.71 12.87
CA GLY A 138 -2.70 -13.88 14.28
C GLY A 138 -1.51 -13.03 14.74
N TRP A 139 -0.83 -12.33 13.83
CA TRP A 139 0.27 -11.40 14.15
C TRP A 139 -0.18 -9.94 14.10
N ILE A 140 -1.22 -9.64 13.32
CA ILE A 140 -1.66 -8.29 13.01
C ILE A 140 -3.18 -8.25 13.10
N THR A 141 -3.71 -7.71 14.19
CA THR A 141 -5.15 -7.43 14.30
C THR A 141 -5.36 -5.93 14.09
N GLU A 142 -6.20 -5.59 13.13
CA GLU A 142 -6.62 -4.21 12.87
C GLU A 142 -8.10 -4.03 13.21
N HIS A 143 -8.45 -2.83 13.67
CA HIS A 143 -9.80 -2.45 14.11
C HIS A 143 -10.28 -1.22 13.32
N PRO A 144 -10.61 -1.37 12.03
CA PRO A 144 -10.98 -0.25 11.16
C PRO A 144 -12.20 0.56 11.64
N GLU A 145 -13.03 -0.02 12.51
CA GLU A 145 -14.16 0.62 13.18
C GLU A 145 -13.75 1.58 14.31
N ASP A 146 -12.52 1.46 14.84
CA ASP A 146 -12.00 2.26 15.94
C ASP A 146 -11.36 3.56 15.41
N PRO A 147 -11.78 4.76 15.89
CA PRO A 147 -11.12 6.02 15.55
C PRO A 147 -9.63 6.08 15.93
N ALA A 148 -9.21 5.34 16.95
CA ALA A 148 -7.83 5.30 17.43
C ALA A 148 -6.98 4.25 16.70
N SER A 149 -7.55 3.50 15.75
CA SER A 149 -6.78 2.51 14.98
C SER A 149 -5.82 3.17 14.00
N ALA A 150 -4.75 2.44 13.67
CA ALA A 150 -3.79 2.89 12.67
C ALA A 150 -4.43 3.02 11.27
N ILE A 151 -5.45 2.20 10.94
CA ILE A 151 -6.22 2.34 9.70
C ILE A 151 -6.95 3.69 9.67
N SER A 152 -7.63 4.07 10.76
CA SER A 152 -8.32 5.37 10.85
C SER A 152 -7.34 6.53 10.69
N GLU A 153 -6.20 6.50 11.39
CA GLU A 153 -5.15 7.53 11.23
C GLU A 153 -4.64 7.61 9.79
N THR A 154 -4.47 6.46 9.12
CA THR A 154 -4.02 6.37 7.74
C THR A 154 -5.03 7.00 6.78
N ILE A 155 -6.31 6.65 6.89
CA ILE A 155 -7.39 7.21 6.07
C ILE A 155 -7.44 8.73 6.23
N GLU A 156 -7.43 9.21 7.48
CA GLU A 156 -7.45 10.65 7.76
C GLU A 156 -6.25 11.36 7.13
N THR A 157 -5.05 10.80 7.30
CA THR A 157 -3.81 11.39 6.80
C THR A 157 -3.81 11.48 5.28
N LEU A 158 -4.07 10.36 4.61
CA LEU A 158 -3.97 10.29 3.16
C LEU A 158 -5.10 11.06 2.45
N LEU A 159 -6.31 11.13 3.03
CA LEU A 159 -7.38 11.98 2.50
C LEU A 159 -7.05 13.46 2.64
N LYS A 160 -6.50 13.88 3.80
CA LYS A 160 -6.06 15.27 3.99
C LYS A 160 -4.97 15.67 3.00
N LEU A 161 -4.01 14.77 2.73
CA LEU A 161 -3.01 14.98 1.67
C LEU A 161 -3.65 15.10 0.29
N ALA A 162 -4.74 14.38 0.02
CA ALA A 162 -5.58 14.53 -1.18
C ALA A 162 -6.59 15.69 -1.12
N GLY A 163 -6.39 16.66 -0.21
CA GLY A 163 -7.22 17.85 -0.09
C GLY A 163 -8.65 17.60 0.35
N THR A 164 -8.92 16.48 1.02
CA THR A 164 -10.26 16.04 1.42
C THR A 164 -10.31 15.68 2.90
N GLU A 165 -11.32 16.15 3.62
CA GLU A 165 -11.53 15.77 5.02
C GLU A 165 -12.40 14.51 5.09
N PRO A 166 -11.99 13.47 5.85
CA PRO A 166 -12.81 12.29 6.05
C PRO A 166 -14.07 12.62 6.84
N LYS A 167 -15.17 11.94 6.54
CA LYS A 167 -16.44 12.09 7.27
C LYS A 167 -16.66 10.90 8.16
N LYS A 168 -17.06 11.11 9.42
CA LYS A 168 -17.44 10.02 10.32
C LYS A 168 -18.67 9.30 9.78
N ALA A 169 -18.71 7.97 9.89
CA ALA A 169 -19.90 7.18 9.55
C ALA A 169 -21.09 7.51 10.48
N GLU A 170 -22.30 7.58 9.92
CA GLU A 170 -23.52 7.93 10.68
C GLU A 170 -24.06 6.80 11.56
N LYS A 171 -23.65 5.55 11.29
CA LYS A 171 -24.12 4.32 11.95
C LYS A 171 -22.93 3.42 12.27
N PRO A 172 -23.11 2.39 13.13
CA PRO A 172 -22.13 1.31 13.23
C PRO A 172 -21.77 0.82 11.82
N SER A 173 -20.49 0.87 11.50
CA SER A 173 -19.94 0.66 10.17
C SER A 173 -18.64 -0.13 10.33
N PRO A 174 -18.30 -1.04 9.39
CA PRO A 174 -16.99 -1.72 9.39
C PRO A 174 -15.80 -0.75 9.33
N MET A 175 -16.03 0.47 8.86
CA MET A 175 -15.04 1.55 8.83
C MET A 175 -15.51 2.73 9.69
N TYR A 176 -14.61 3.31 10.50
CA TYR A 176 -14.90 4.50 11.30
C TYR A 176 -15.29 5.71 10.43
N TYR A 177 -14.51 5.95 9.36
CA TYR A 177 -14.81 6.96 8.36
C TYR A 177 -15.70 6.38 7.24
N GLN A 178 -16.71 7.16 6.85
CA GLN A 178 -17.66 6.84 5.80
C GLN A 178 -16.94 6.70 4.44
N PRO A 179 -16.97 5.50 3.82
CA PRO A 179 -16.44 5.34 2.47
C PRO A 179 -17.41 5.86 1.42
N ASP A 180 -16.87 6.21 0.25
CA ASP A 180 -17.62 6.69 -0.92
C ASP A 180 -18.11 5.55 -1.81
N GLU A 181 -17.44 4.41 -1.76
CA GLU A 181 -17.77 3.22 -2.55
C GLU A 181 -17.38 1.96 -1.78
N HIS A 182 -18.15 0.90 -1.97
CA HIS A 182 -17.95 -0.40 -1.35
C HIS A 182 -17.94 -1.48 -2.44
N ARG A 183 -16.89 -2.30 -2.45
CA ARG A 183 -16.69 -3.42 -3.37
C ARG A 183 -16.68 -4.69 -2.57
N ASP A 184 -17.77 -5.43 -2.69
CA ASP A 184 -17.98 -6.71 -2.03
C ASP A 184 -17.56 -7.88 -2.92
N ALA A 185 -17.80 -9.10 -2.42
CA ALA A 185 -17.53 -10.33 -3.14
C ALA A 185 -18.17 -10.41 -4.54
N ARG A 186 -19.37 -9.85 -4.71
CA ARG A 186 -20.04 -9.86 -6.02
C ARG A 186 -19.27 -8.98 -7.00
N TRP A 187 -18.86 -7.80 -6.55
CA TRP A 187 -18.09 -6.89 -7.38
C TRP A 187 -16.79 -7.54 -7.88
N TYR A 188 -16.03 -8.21 -7.02
CA TYR A 188 -14.78 -8.88 -7.41
C TYR A 188 -15.02 -10.08 -8.34
N ARG A 189 -16.09 -10.84 -8.11
CA ARG A 189 -16.47 -11.94 -9.00
C ARG A 189 -16.84 -11.44 -10.40
N ASP A 190 -17.64 -10.39 -10.47
CA ASP A 190 -18.17 -9.88 -11.74
C ASP A 190 -17.09 -9.13 -12.56
N ASN A 191 -16.18 -8.41 -11.90
CA ASN A 191 -15.15 -7.60 -12.57
C ASN A 191 -13.85 -8.36 -12.86
N PHE A 192 -13.48 -9.34 -12.03
CA PHE A 192 -12.22 -10.07 -12.17
C PHE A 192 -12.37 -11.58 -12.35
N GLY A 193 -13.54 -12.15 -12.05
CA GLY A 193 -13.71 -13.61 -12.03
C GLY A 193 -12.95 -14.29 -10.88
N PHE A 194 -12.65 -13.55 -9.81
CA PHE A 194 -11.92 -14.05 -8.65
C PHE A 194 -12.58 -15.28 -8.02
N ARG A 195 -11.77 -16.30 -7.78
CA ARG A 195 -12.14 -17.53 -7.10
C ARG A 195 -12.30 -17.30 -5.60
N GLU A 196 -11.47 -16.45 -5.02
CA GLU A 196 -11.51 -16.11 -3.60
C GLU A 196 -12.32 -14.82 -3.34
N ALA A 197 -13.18 -14.41 -4.30
CA ALA A 197 -13.96 -13.18 -4.21
C ALA A 197 -14.74 -13.03 -2.91
N ASP A 198 -15.27 -14.13 -2.36
CA ASP A 198 -16.01 -14.13 -1.08
C ASP A 198 -15.17 -13.69 0.13
N ARG A 199 -13.84 -13.61 -0.04
CA ARG A 199 -12.91 -13.12 0.97
C ARG A 199 -12.63 -11.63 0.85
N PHE A 200 -12.93 -10.99 -0.28
CA PHE A 200 -12.67 -9.57 -0.47
C PHE A 200 -13.82 -8.71 0.06
N ASP A 201 -13.46 -7.71 0.85
CA ASP A 201 -14.36 -6.67 1.31
C ASP A 201 -13.60 -5.34 1.28
N THR A 202 -13.92 -4.44 0.34
CA THR A 202 -13.08 -3.26 0.06
C THR A 202 -13.87 -1.95 0.11
N TRP A 203 -13.37 -1.01 0.89
CA TRP A 203 -13.93 0.34 1.05
C TRP A 203 -13.04 1.37 0.38
N ILE A 204 -13.63 2.18 -0.50
CA ILE A 204 -12.93 3.17 -1.31
C ILE A 204 -13.26 4.57 -0.79
N TYR A 205 -12.22 5.39 -0.67
CA TYR A 205 -12.31 6.82 -0.35
C TYR A 205 -11.78 7.65 -1.51
N LYS A 206 -12.50 8.71 -1.84
CA LYS A 206 -12.28 9.58 -3.00
C LYS A 206 -11.81 10.96 -2.57
N ASN A 207 -11.09 11.64 -3.44
CA ASN A 207 -10.78 13.06 -3.26
C ASN A 207 -12.01 13.94 -3.57
N ALA A 208 -11.87 15.26 -3.41
CA ALA A 208 -12.92 16.24 -3.70
C ALA A 208 -13.44 16.22 -5.15
N SER A 209 -12.64 15.71 -6.10
CA SER A 209 -13.03 15.55 -7.50
C SER A 209 -13.76 14.23 -7.79
N GLY A 210 -13.97 13.38 -6.77
CA GLY A 210 -14.64 12.09 -6.90
C GLY A 210 -13.73 10.98 -7.46
N GLU A 211 -12.42 11.20 -7.47
CA GLU A 211 -11.45 10.20 -7.91
C GLU A 211 -10.98 9.34 -6.74
N PRO A 212 -10.93 8.00 -6.86
CA PRO A 212 -10.36 7.13 -5.84
C PRO A 212 -8.93 7.55 -5.44
N ARG A 213 -8.65 7.53 -4.14
CA ARG A 213 -7.31 7.72 -3.59
C ARG A 213 -6.91 6.64 -2.59
N ILE A 214 -7.88 6.12 -1.85
CA ILE A 214 -7.62 5.06 -0.86
C ILE A 214 -8.58 3.91 -1.10
N ALA A 215 -8.05 2.70 -1.10
CA ALA A 215 -8.80 1.47 -0.95
C ALA A 215 -8.31 0.75 0.31
N ILE A 216 -9.23 0.35 1.18
CA ILE A 216 -8.94 -0.51 2.32
C ILE A 216 -9.66 -1.83 2.09
N THR A 217 -8.91 -2.92 1.98
CA THR A 217 -9.44 -4.27 1.82
C THR A 217 -9.24 -5.04 3.11
N VAL A 218 -10.34 -5.55 3.68
CA VAL A 218 -10.30 -6.57 4.74
C VAL A 218 -10.55 -7.92 4.08
N MET A 219 -9.54 -8.79 4.16
CA MET A 219 -9.57 -10.15 3.63
C MET A 219 -10.12 -11.11 4.69
N LYS A 220 -11.26 -11.75 4.39
CA LYS A 220 -11.93 -12.69 5.30
C LYS A 220 -11.20 -14.02 5.38
N ASN A 221 -11.14 -14.57 6.59
CA ASN A 221 -10.41 -15.79 6.93
C ASN A 221 -8.97 -15.77 6.42
N MET A 222 -8.33 -14.61 6.39
CA MET A 222 -6.98 -14.46 5.86
C MET A 222 -5.94 -14.55 6.98
N PRO A 223 -5.12 -15.62 7.05
CA PRO A 223 -3.99 -15.68 7.97
C PRO A 223 -2.88 -14.72 7.51
N HIS A 224 -1.79 -14.66 8.26
CA HIS A 224 -0.61 -13.88 7.90
C HIS A 224 0.00 -14.36 6.58
N GLY A 225 -0.40 -13.73 5.48
CA GLY A 225 -0.07 -14.16 4.13
C GLY A 225 -0.68 -13.23 3.10
N THR A 226 -0.53 -13.59 1.82
CA THR A 226 -1.00 -12.85 0.65
C THR A 226 -1.42 -13.86 -0.42
N ILE A 227 -2.42 -13.52 -1.24
CA ILE A 227 -2.82 -14.33 -2.39
C ILE A 227 -2.63 -13.58 -3.70
N TRP A 228 -2.61 -14.32 -4.82
CA TRP A 228 -2.51 -13.74 -6.18
C TRP A 228 -3.57 -12.65 -6.39
N GLU A 229 -4.83 -12.92 -6.04
CA GLU A 229 -5.94 -12.01 -6.35
C GLU A 229 -5.79 -10.62 -5.70
N GLU A 230 -5.04 -10.51 -4.60
CA GLU A 230 -4.70 -9.21 -4.02
C GLU A 230 -3.78 -8.40 -4.94
N THR A 231 -2.82 -9.05 -5.59
CA THR A 231 -1.92 -8.43 -6.59
C THR A 231 -2.70 -7.86 -7.77
N GLU A 232 -3.70 -8.60 -8.24
CA GLU A 232 -4.56 -8.18 -9.35
C GLU A 232 -5.42 -6.97 -8.98
N ALA A 233 -6.08 -7.01 -7.82
CA ALA A 233 -6.92 -5.92 -7.33
C ALA A 233 -6.10 -4.66 -7.05
N ALA A 234 -4.95 -4.81 -6.40
CA ALA A 234 -4.08 -3.70 -6.06
C ALA A 234 -3.46 -3.08 -7.32
N TRP A 235 -3.02 -3.88 -8.28
CA TRP A 235 -2.49 -3.38 -9.55
C TRP A 235 -3.56 -2.62 -10.36
N ASP A 236 -4.77 -3.17 -10.47
CA ASP A 236 -5.86 -2.50 -11.19
C ASP A 236 -6.20 -1.12 -10.60
N PHE A 237 -6.13 -1.00 -9.27
CA PHE A 237 -6.26 0.29 -8.59
C PHE A 237 -5.07 1.22 -8.87
N MET A 238 -3.85 0.75 -8.60
CA MET A 238 -2.65 1.58 -8.60
C MET A 238 -2.22 2.04 -9.98
N LYS A 239 -2.39 1.21 -11.02
CA LYS A 239 -1.85 1.49 -12.36
C LYS A 239 -2.44 2.74 -13.03
N ARG A 240 -3.52 3.26 -12.46
CA ARG A 240 -4.22 4.47 -12.90
C ARG A 240 -3.51 5.74 -12.46
N PHE A 241 -2.60 5.68 -11.48
CA PHE A 241 -1.94 6.87 -10.95
C PHE A 241 -0.62 7.16 -11.64
N ARG A 242 -0.35 8.45 -11.82
CA ARG A 242 0.92 9.00 -12.26
C ARG A 242 1.34 10.06 -11.27
N ARG A 243 2.59 10.04 -10.81
CA ARG A 243 3.18 11.17 -10.10
C ARG A 243 3.92 12.05 -11.09
N LYS A 244 3.44 13.28 -11.25
CA LYS A 244 4.07 14.27 -12.11
C LYS A 244 5.33 14.82 -11.49
N LYS A 245 6.17 15.42 -12.33
CA LYS A 245 7.44 16.03 -11.92
C LYS A 245 7.27 17.14 -10.86
N ASP A 246 6.11 17.78 -10.80
CA ASP A 246 5.75 18.77 -9.78
C ASP A 246 5.23 18.15 -8.48
N GLY A 247 5.19 16.82 -8.38
CA GLY A 247 4.73 16.06 -7.22
C GLY A 247 3.23 15.75 -7.23
N THR A 248 2.43 16.30 -8.15
CA THR A 248 0.99 16.08 -8.19
C THR A 248 0.63 14.67 -8.66
N ILE A 249 -0.50 14.15 -8.20
CA ILE A 249 -1.05 12.86 -8.65
C ILE A 249 -2.10 13.10 -9.73
N GLN A 250 -1.88 12.50 -10.90
CA GLN A 250 -2.88 12.41 -11.95
C GLN A 250 -3.43 10.99 -12.02
N MET A 251 -4.75 10.85 -12.07
CA MET A 251 -5.42 9.59 -12.39
C MET A 251 -5.72 9.54 -13.91
N SER A 252 -5.32 8.48 -14.60
CA SER A 252 -5.48 8.29 -16.06
C SER A 252 -5.84 6.85 -16.41
#